data_AF-A0A1M5PWH6-F1
#
_entry.id   AF-A0A1M5PWH6-F1
#
_cell.length_a   1.000
_cell.length_b   1.000
_cell.length_c   1.000
_cell.angle_alpha   90.00
_cell.angle_beta   90.00
_cell.angle_gamma   90.00
#
_symmetry.space_group_name_H-M   'P 1'
#
loop_
_entity.id
_entity.type
_entity.pdbx_description
1 polymer ?
#
loop_
_entity_poly.entity_id
_entity_poly.type
_entity_poly.pdbx_seq_one_letter_code
_entity_poly.pdbx_strand_id
1 'polypeptide(L)'
;MSAVHLRWSPAVLLLLSALAFECSGLDQWVLDVCFSTARGDFIARGTGWGDKLLHDGGARAVLIAAIALLLMRVAGIRRGRDKPYRDDLIYLLLCVALTTGLVALLKHFSPVHCPVQWQRYGGDVEGISWLQVGQGRVIAAIRAGHCFPGGHSSGAWAWFGLYWIARRRQWSHALPVLCGVFVMGLLFSATQWLRGAHFPSHDIVSAALAWSVASALDALRQPAVDRHRQTEDHASPGRVVDDLAIPVVQQHHGSHQR
;
A
#
# COMPACT_ATOMS: atom_id res chain seq x y z
N MET A 1 13.91 -19.07 -5.98
CA MET A 1 13.97 -17.82 -5.19
C MET A 1 12.97 -17.95 -4.04
N SER A 2 13.38 -17.73 -2.79
CA SER A 2 12.49 -17.91 -1.63
C SER A 2 11.29 -16.94 -1.67
N ALA A 3 10.13 -17.35 -1.16
CA ALA A 3 8.89 -16.56 -1.15
C ALA A 3 9.03 -15.17 -0.50
N VAL A 4 10.06 -15.01 0.35
CA VAL A 4 10.43 -13.74 0.99
C VAL A 4 10.92 -12.71 -0.03
N HIS A 5 11.73 -13.10 -1.01
CA HIS A 5 12.27 -12.14 -2.00
C HIS A 5 11.17 -11.54 -2.88
N LEU A 6 10.15 -12.32 -3.24
CA LEU A 6 9.05 -11.86 -4.08
C LEU A 6 8.13 -10.85 -3.36
N ARG A 7 8.11 -10.86 -2.02
CA ARG A 7 7.29 -9.97 -1.20
C ARG A 7 7.85 -8.54 -1.16
N TRP A 8 9.16 -8.42 -1.02
CA TRP A 8 9.84 -7.15 -0.86
C TRP A 8 10.34 -6.56 -2.19
N SER A 9 10.39 -7.35 -3.27
CA SER A 9 10.86 -6.86 -4.57
C SER A 9 10.11 -5.62 -5.08
N PRO A 10 8.78 -5.45 -4.90
CA PRO A 10 8.11 -4.24 -5.39
C PRO A 10 8.51 -2.98 -4.62
N ALA A 11 8.72 -3.07 -3.29
CA ALA A 11 9.24 -1.94 -2.52
C ALA A 11 10.64 -1.54 -3.00
N VAL A 12 11.53 -2.51 -3.24
CA VAL A 12 12.88 -2.24 -3.77
C VAL A 12 12.79 -1.60 -5.16
N LEU A 13 11.97 -2.14 -6.06
CA LEU A 13 11.78 -1.57 -7.40
C LEU A 13 11.22 -0.15 -7.35
N LEU A 14 10.28 0.14 -6.45
CA LEU A 14 9.76 1.50 -6.25
C LEU A 14 10.86 2.43 -5.72
N LEU A 15 11.67 2.00 -4.77
CA LEU A 15 12.80 2.81 -4.27
C LEU A 15 13.86 3.06 -5.35
N LEU A 16 14.22 2.04 -6.14
CA LEU A 16 15.13 2.21 -7.27
C LEU A 16 14.56 3.16 -8.32
N SER A 17 13.24 3.11 -8.54
CA SER A 17 12.54 4.03 -9.44
C SER A 17 12.57 5.46 -8.88
N ALA A 18 12.32 5.66 -7.59
CA ALA A 18 12.41 6.97 -6.95
C ALA A 18 13.83 7.55 -7.04
N LEU A 19 14.86 6.73 -6.82
CA LEU A 19 16.26 7.12 -6.99
C LEU A 19 16.58 7.48 -8.44
N ALA A 20 16.09 6.70 -9.41
CA ALA A 20 16.27 7.01 -10.81
C ALA A 20 15.65 8.36 -11.16
N PHE A 21 14.46 8.67 -10.66
CA PHE A 21 13.80 9.96 -10.87
C PHE A 21 14.60 11.14 -10.30
N GLU A 22 15.05 11.00 -9.05
CA GLU A 22 15.82 12.01 -8.34
C GLU A 22 17.19 12.28 -9.01
N CYS A 23 17.89 11.23 -9.43
CA CYS A 23 19.26 11.35 -9.96
C CYS A 23 19.33 11.73 -11.44
N SER A 24 18.27 11.52 -12.23
CA SER A 24 18.28 11.72 -13.68
C SER A 24 17.71 13.06 -14.15
N GLY A 25 17.11 13.84 -13.24
CA GLY A 25 16.40 15.06 -13.61
C GLY A 25 14.95 14.84 -14.08
N LEU A 26 14.45 13.59 -14.06
CA LEU A 26 13.08 13.27 -14.45
C LEU A 26 12.04 13.97 -13.57
N ASP A 27 12.34 14.15 -12.29
CA ASP A 27 11.49 14.89 -11.37
C ASP A 27 11.23 16.33 -11.86
N GLN A 28 12.29 17.03 -12.25
CA GLN A 28 12.20 18.39 -12.79
C GLN A 28 11.54 18.38 -14.17
N TRP A 29 11.87 17.41 -15.03
CA TRP A 29 11.25 17.30 -16.35
C TRP A 29 9.71 17.17 -16.27
N VAL A 30 9.20 16.32 -15.37
CA VAL A 30 7.74 16.19 -15.17
C VAL A 30 7.13 17.50 -14.68
N LEU A 31 7.78 18.19 -13.75
CA LEU A 31 7.26 19.43 -13.19
C LEU A 31 7.37 20.62 -14.15
N ASP A 32 8.39 20.68 -15.00
CA ASP A 32 8.49 21.68 -16.06
C ASP A 32 7.30 21.57 -17.04
N VAL A 33 6.83 20.35 -17.34
CA VAL A 33 5.62 20.13 -18.14
C VAL A 33 4.36 20.59 -17.39
N CYS A 34 4.35 20.47 -16.06
CA CYS A 34 3.23 20.90 -15.21
C CYS A 34 3.22 22.42 -14.94
N PHE A 35 4.34 23.11 -15.20
CA PHE A 35 4.50 24.53 -14.97
C PHE A 35 4.18 25.33 -16.24
N SER A 36 3.29 26.32 -16.13
CA SER A 36 2.96 27.20 -17.25
C SER A 36 3.79 28.47 -17.17
N THR A 37 4.77 28.62 -18.05
CA THR A 37 5.58 29.84 -18.16
C THR A 37 4.74 31.07 -18.48
N ALA A 38 3.68 30.92 -19.28
CA ALA A 38 2.74 31.99 -19.60
C ALA A 38 1.94 32.47 -18.37
N ARG A 39 1.63 31.57 -17.44
CA ARG A 39 0.94 31.92 -16.17
C ARG A 39 1.93 32.34 -15.07
N GLY A 40 3.17 31.89 -15.16
CA GLY A 40 4.13 31.97 -14.06
C GLY A 40 3.78 31.07 -12.87
N ASP A 41 2.94 30.04 -13.08
CA ASP A 41 2.52 29.11 -12.02
C ASP A 41 2.14 27.73 -12.58
N PHE A 42 1.97 26.76 -11.69
CA PHE A 42 1.52 25.41 -12.00
C PHE A 42 0.08 25.38 -12.53
N ILE A 43 -0.17 24.53 -13.53
CA ILE A 43 -1.42 24.53 -14.32
C ILE A 43 -2.68 24.36 -13.45
N ALA A 44 -2.61 23.51 -12.43
CA ALA A 44 -3.76 23.19 -11.58
C ALA A 44 -3.82 24.01 -10.28
N ARG A 45 -2.78 24.78 -9.95
CA ARG A 45 -2.75 25.58 -8.73
C ARG A 45 -3.71 26.76 -8.83
N GLY A 46 -4.47 27.01 -7.76
CA GLY A 46 -5.50 28.06 -7.74
C GLY A 46 -6.76 27.71 -8.55
N THR A 47 -6.86 26.49 -9.09
CA THR A 47 -8.02 26.05 -9.87
C THR A 47 -8.98 25.22 -9.03
N GLY A 48 -10.29 25.35 -9.27
CA GLY A 48 -11.30 24.61 -8.52
C GLY A 48 -11.19 23.09 -8.67
N TRP A 49 -10.81 22.60 -9.85
CA TRP A 49 -10.68 21.16 -10.09
C TRP A 49 -9.40 20.58 -9.46
N GLY A 50 -8.28 21.32 -9.49
CA GLY A 50 -7.02 20.88 -8.87
C GLY A 50 -7.07 20.91 -7.34
N ASP A 51 -7.49 22.04 -6.76
CA ASP A 51 -7.46 22.25 -5.31
C ASP A 51 -8.67 21.64 -4.59
N LYS A 52 -9.89 21.86 -5.09
CA LYS A 52 -11.10 21.45 -4.36
C LYS A 52 -11.57 20.05 -4.71
N LEU A 53 -11.57 19.70 -6.00
CA LEU A 53 -12.09 18.40 -6.44
C LEU A 53 -11.07 17.29 -6.23
N LEU A 54 -9.90 17.39 -6.86
CA LEU A 54 -8.92 16.31 -6.84
C LEU A 54 -8.15 16.27 -5.50
N HIS A 55 -7.66 17.40 -5.02
CA HIS A 55 -6.96 17.42 -3.74
C HIS A 55 -7.90 17.29 -2.54
N ASP A 56 -8.76 18.28 -2.25
CA ASP A 56 -9.58 18.21 -1.04
C ASP A 56 -10.61 17.06 -1.10
N GLY A 57 -11.26 16.89 -2.26
CA GLY A 57 -12.22 15.81 -2.48
C GLY A 57 -11.56 14.43 -2.40
N GLY A 58 -10.38 14.24 -2.99
CA GLY A 58 -9.62 12.99 -2.90
C GLY A 58 -9.23 12.64 -1.46
N ALA A 59 -8.72 13.61 -0.70
CA ALA A 59 -8.36 13.41 0.71
C ALA A 59 -9.59 13.02 1.56
N ARG A 60 -10.72 13.70 1.33
CA ARG A 60 -11.99 13.38 2.00
C ARG A 60 -12.51 12.00 1.62
N ALA A 61 -12.41 11.58 0.36
CA ALA A 61 -12.86 10.27 -0.08
C ALA A 61 -12.09 9.14 0.64
N VAL A 62 -10.76 9.26 0.77
CA VAL A 62 -9.94 8.32 1.53
C VAL A 62 -10.36 8.29 3.00
N LEU A 63 -10.57 9.46 3.61
CA LEU A 63 -11.03 9.56 5.01
C LEU A 63 -12.41 8.91 5.21
N ILE A 64 -13.37 9.22 4.33
CA ILE A 64 -14.72 8.64 4.36
C ILE A 64 -14.65 7.13 4.24
N ALA A 65 -13.83 6.60 3.33
CA ALA A 65 -13.64 5.16 3.17
C ALA A 65 -13.04 4.53 4.44
N ALA A 66 -12.04 5.16 5.06
CA ALA A 66 -11.46 4.69 6.32
C ALA A 66 -12.48 4.71 7.49
N ILE A 67 -13.28 5.78 7.60
CA ILE A 67 -14.36 5.88 8.60
C ILE A 67 -15.41 4.81 8.35
N ALA A 68 -15.82 4.58 7.10
CA ALA A 68 -16.77 3.53 6.75
C ALA A 68 -16.25 2.14 7.15
N LEU A 69 -14.98 1.84 6.89
CA LEU A 69 -14.34 0.60 7.36
C LEU A 69 -14.39 0.46 8.88
N LEU A 70 -14.09 1.53 9.61
CA LEU A 70 -14.15 1.55 11.08
C LEU A 70 -15.59 1.33 11.59
N LEU A 71 -16.58 2.01 11.02
CA LEU A 71 -17.98 1.85 11.39
C LEU A 71 -18.49 0.44 11.11
N MET A 72 -18.12 -0.15 9.96
CA MET A 72 -18.41 -1.55 9.65
C MET A 72 -17.80 -2.50 10.68
N ARG A 73 -16.56 -2.23 11.13
CA ARG A 73 -15.90 -3.01 12.18
C ARG A 73 -16.65 -2.92 13.51
N VAL A 74 -17.00 -1.72 13.96
CA VAL A 74 -17.74 -1.48 15.22
C VAL A 74 -19.13 -2.12 15.19
N ALA A 75 -19.86 -1.96 14.08
CA ALA A 75 -21.17 -2.56 13.90
C ALA A 75 -21.11 -4.11 13.93
N GLY A 76 -20.06 -4.70 13.34
CA GLY A 76 -19.83 -6.15 13.38
C GLY A 76 -19.56 -6.69 14.80
N ILE A 77 -18.91 -5.91 15.67
CA ILE A 77 -18.74 -6.27 17.09
C ILE A 77 -20.09 -6.21 17.81
N ARG A 78 -20.80 -5.09 17.70
CA ARG A 78 -22.07 -4.84 18.40
C ARG A 78 -23.17 -5.83 18.04
N ARG A 79 -23.15 -6.37 16.83
CA ARG A 79 -24.15 -7.34 16.34
C ARG A 79 -23.80 -8.80 16.65
N GLY A 80 -22.71 -9.07 17.38
CA GLY A 80 -22.24 -10.44 17.65
C GLY A 80 -21.86 -11.23 16.39
N ARG A 81 -21.75 -10.57 15.23
CA ARG A 81 -21.50 -11.20 13.93
C ARG A 81 -20.01 -11.17 13.64
N ASP A 82 -19.32 -12.26 13.95
CA ASP A 82 -17.91 -12.44 13.61
C ASP A 82 -17.71 -12.95 12.20
N LYS A 83 -18.13 -12.12 11.25
CA LYS A 83 -17.94 -12.41 9.84
C LYS A 83 -16.46 -12.74 9.54
N PRO A 84 -16.19 -13.61 8.55
CA PRO A 84 -14.83 -14.07 8.21
C PRO A 84 -13.86 -12.95 7.80
N TYR A 85 -14.33 -11.70 7.64
CA TYR A 85 -13.56 -10.55 7.20
C TYR A 85 -12.99 -9.67 8.33
N ARG A 86 -13.26 -9.99 9.60
CA ARG A 86 -12.87 -9.15 10.75
C ARG A 86 -11.41 -8.74 10.75
N ASP A 87 -10.52 -9.71 10.61
CA ASP A 87 -9.09 -9.46 10.68
C ASP A 87 -8.57 -8.67 9.48
N ASP A 88 -9.27 -8.72 8.35
CA ASP A 88 -8.91 -7.95 7.16
C ASP A 88 -9.33 -6.50 7.24
N LEU A 89 -10.45 -6.21 7.90
CA LEU A 89 -10.80 -4.83 8.23
C LEU A 89 -9.76 -4.21 9.16
N ILE A 90 -9.33 -4.94 10.22
CA ILE A 90 -8.29 -4.46 11.14
C ILE A 90 -6.98 -4.25 10.40
N TYR A 91 -6.56 -5.23 9.61
CA TYR A 91 -5.35 -5.14 8.81
C TYR A 91 -5.36 -3.95 7.84
N LEU A 92 -6.48 -3.70 7.16
CA LEU A 92 -6.60 -2.59 6.23
C LEU A 92 -6.58 -1.24 6.95
N LEU A 93 -7.26 -1.13 8.09
CA LEU A 93 -7.19 0.05 8.96
C LEU A 93 -5.75 0.31 9.45
N LEU A 94 -5.02 -0.74 9.82
CA LEU A 94 -3.61 -0.63 10.21
C LEU A 94 -2.72 -0.21 9.03
N CYS A 95 -2.97 -0.73 7.82
CA CYS A 95 -2.25 -0.28 6.61
C CYS A 95 -2.45 1.22 6.40
N VAL A 96 -3.70 1.70 6.41
CA VAL A 96 -4.03 3.12 6.28
C VAL A 96 -3.35 3.95 7.37
N ALA A 97 -3.59 3.62 8.64
CA ALA A 97 -3.08 4.39 9.76
C ALA A 97 -1.54 4.45 9.82
N LEU A 98 -0.86 3.30 9.65
CA LEU A 98 0.59 3.25 9.72
C LEU A 98 1.25 3.88 8.50
N THR A 99 0.72 3.70 7.29
CA THR A 99 1.27 4.34 6.10
C THR A 99 1.11 5.86 6.17
N THR A 100 -0.09 6.38 6.40
CA THR A 100 -0.30 7.83 6.44
C THR A 100 0.40 8.47 7.65
N GLY A 101 0.43 7.77 8.79
CA GLY A 101 1.12 8.22 9.99
C GLY A 101 2.64 8.28 9.80
N LEU A 102 3.25 7.25 9.21
CA LEU A 102 4.67 7.22 8.91
C LEU A 102 5.06 8.32 7.91
N VAL A 103 4.30 8.47 6.83
CA VAL A 103 4.57 9.53 5.85
C VAL A 103 4.41 10.92 6.48
N ALA A 104 3.38 11.14 7.29
CA ALA A 104 3.19 12.41 7.99
C ALA A 104 4.35 12.70 8.96
N LEU A 105 4.83 11.69 9.69
CA LEU A 105 5.96 11.82 10.60
C LEU A 105 7.25 12.18 9.85
N LEU A 106 7.58 11.45 8.79
CA LEU A 106 8.76 11.73 7.97
C LEU A 106 8.69 13.12 7.33
N LYS A 107 7.51 13.49 6.83
CA LYS A 107 7.23 14.81 6.26
C LYS A 107 7.41 15.93 7.30
N HIS A 108 7.00 15.71 8.54
CA HIS A 108 7.17 16.69 9.60
C HIS A 108 8.64 17.02 9.88
N PHE A 109 9.55 16.06 9.78
CA PHE A 109 10.98 16.30 9.99
C PHE A 109 11.75 16.63 8.71
N SER A 110 11.07 16.72 7.56
CA SER A 110 11.73 16.93 6.28
C SER A 110 12.03 18.41 6.01
N PRO A 111 13.29 18.77 5.73
CA PRO A 111 13.65 20.13 5.31
C PRO A 111 13.31 20.41 3.84
N VAL A 112 12.90 19.39 3.08
CA VAL A 112 12.66 19.49 1.63
C VAL A 112 11.44 20.37 1.35
N HIS A 113 11.65 21.40 0.53
CA HIS A 113 10.62 22.36 0.14
C HIS A 113 9.80 21.86 -1.05
N CYS A 114 8.55 22.32 -1.14
CA CYS A 114 7.68 22.00 -2.26
C CYS A 114 8.20 22.66 -3.54
N PRO A 115 7.97 22.06 -4.72
CA PRO A 115 8.38 22.66 -5.99
C PRO A 115 7.90 24.10 -6.18
N VAL A 116 6.67 24.43 -5.78
CA VAL A 116 6.15 25.81 -5.81
C VAL A 116 6.98 26.85 -5.05
N GLN A 117 7.86 26.42 -4.14
CA GLN A 117 8.75 27.32 -3.38
C GLN A 117 10.15 27.40 -3.99
N TRP A 118 10.47 26.57 -4.98
CA TRP A 118 11.78 26.56 -5.62
C TRP A 118 11.92 27.75 -6.57
N GLN A 119 13.11 28.37 -6.60
CA GLN A 119 13.45 29.47 -7.51
C GLN A 119 13.18 29.14 -8.98
N ARG A 120 13.38 27.87 -9.39
CA ARG A 120 13.06 27.38 -10.74
C ARG A 120 11.61 27.65 -11.16
N TYR A 121 10.67 27.58 -10.22
CA TYR A 121 9.24 27.72 -10.46
C TYR A 121 8.66 29.02 -9.88
N GLY A 122 9.50 30.06 -9.71
CA GLY A 122 9.08 31.38 -9.25
C GLY A 122 8.96 31.54 -7.74
N GLY A 123 9.48 30.60 -6.95
CA GLY A 123 9.62 30.74 -5.49
C GLY A 123 10.96 31.36 -5.07
N ASP A 124 11.21 31.38 -3.76
CA ASP A 124 12.37 32.09 -3.18
C ASP A 124 13.46 31.15 -2.66
N VAL A 125 13.23 29.84 -2.65
CA VAL A 125 14.11 28.85 -2.01
C VAL A 125 14.95 28.12 -3.05
N GLU A 126 16.23 27.92 -2.76
CA GLU A 126 17.08 27.03 -3.56
C GLU A 126 16.65 25.58 -3.37
N GLY A 127 16.47 24.86 -4.48
CA GLY A 127 16.00 23.48 -4.43
C GLY A 127 17.02 22.56 -3.79
N ILE A 128 16.59 21.80 -2.77
CA ILE A 128 17.41 20.76 -2.15
C ILE A 128 16.86 19.38 -2.48
N SER A 129 17.77 18.47 -2.80
CA SER A 129 17.44 17.06 -3.02
C SER A 129 17.05 16.38 -1.72
N TRP A 130 16.09 15.45 -1.76
CA TRP A 130 15.76 14.66 -0.57
C TRP A 130 16.86 13.65 -0.20
N LEU A 131 17.80 13.36 -1.09
CA LEU A 131 19.00 12.57 -0.79
C LEU A 131 20.02 13.32 0.07
N GLN A 132 19.89 14.64 0.18
CA GLN A 132 20.75 15.49 1.02
C GLN A 132 20.18 15.64 2.45
N VAL A 133 18.99 15.10 2.73
CA VAL A 133 18.39 15.11 4.06
C VAL A 133 19.31 14.35 5.03
N GLY A 134 19.71 15.00 6.12
CA GLY A 134 20.62 14.43 7.13
C GLY A 134 22.10 14.71 6.89
N GLN A 135 22.48 15.33 5.76
CA GLN A 135 23.83 15.88 5.60
C GLN A 135 23.93 17.19 6.38
N GLY A 136 24.85 17.28 7.34
CA GLY A 136 24.93 18.30 8.41
C GLY A 136 24.98 19.78 7.99
N ARG A 137 24.94 20.10 6.69
CA ARG A 137 24.86 21.46 6.15
C ARG A 137 23.42 21.99 6.03
N VAL A 138 22.40 21.13 6.08
CA VAL A 138 20.99 21.51 5.82
C VAL A 138 20.20 21.81 7.12
N ILE A 139 20.72 21.43 8.29
CA ILE A 139 19.97 21.46 9.56
C ILE A 139 19.94 22.87 10.20
N ALA A 140 20.82 23.79 9.81
CA ALA A 140 21.14 24.95 10.66
C ALA A 140 20.40 26.28 10.34
N ALA A 141 19.67 26.44 9.23
CA ALA A 141 19.13 27.77 8.91
C ALA A 141 17.84 27.84 8.06
N ILE A 142 17.26 26.71 7.65
CA ILE A 142 16.16 26.72 6.69
C ILE A 142 14.86 26.30 7.39
N ARG A 143 13.79 27.11 7.26
CA ARG A 143 12.43 26.74 7.66
C ARG A 143 12.13 25.34 7.10
N ALA A 144 11.58 24.44 7.91
CA ALA A 144 11.30 23.09 7.45
C ALA A 144 10.30 23.12 6.28
N GLY A 145 10.71 22.59 5.12
CA GLY A 145 9.90 22.61 3.90
C GLY A 145 8.71 21.65 3.92
N HIS A 146 8.80 20.56 4.71
CA HIS A 146 7.71 19.60 4.94
C HIS A 146 7.08 19.02 3.66
N CYS A 147 7.83 18.85 2.57
CA CYS A 147 7.28 18.39 1.27
C CYS A 147 7.77 17.02 0.81
N PHE A 148 8.57 16.31 1.61
CA PHE A 148 8.95 14.93 1.34
C PHE A 148 8.74 14.08 2.60
N PRO A 149 8.09 12.91 2.53
CA PRO A 149 7.50 12.27 1.34
C PRO A 149 6.12 12.85 0.92
N GLY A 150 5.57 12.30 -0.16
CA GLY A 150 4.24 12.60 -0.73
C GLY A 150 3.06 12.29 0.22
N GLY A 151 2.57 13.32 0.91
CA GLY A 151 1.53 13.15 1.94
C GLY A 151 0.17 12.74 1.36
N HIS A 152 -0.28 13.44 0.31
CA HIS A 152 -1.60 13.21 -0.28
C HIS A 152 -1.71 11.82 -0.94
N SER A 153 -0.71 11.44 -1.73
CA SER A 153 -0.66 10.16 -2.42
C SER A 153 -0.54 8.97 -1.46
N SER A 154 0.07 9.15 -0.29
CA SER A 154 0.18 8.08 0.73
C SER A 154 -1.17 7.50 1.16
N GLY A 155 -2.23 8.32 1.18
CA GLY A 155 -3.59 7.87 1.48
C GLY A 155 -4.15 6.91 0.44
N ALA A 156 -3.80 7.10 -0.84
CA ALA A 156 -4.17 6.18 -1.91
C ALA A 156 -3.29 4.93 -1.92
N TRP A 157 -1.98 5.08 -1.72
CA TRP A 157 -1.03 3.96 -1.71
C TRP A 157 -1.25 3.00 -0.53
N ALA A 158 -1.76 3.47 0.60
CA ALA A 158 -2.05 2.62 1.76
C ALA A 158 -3.04 1.47 1.45
N TRP A 159 -3.82 1.59 0.37
CA TRP A 159 -4.74 0.56 -0.10
C TRP A 159 -4.05 -0.63 -0.78
N PHE A 160 -2.72 -0.65 -0.91
CA PHE A 160 -1.97 -1.86 -1.27
C PHE A 160 -2.28 -3.05 -0.34
N GLY A 161 -2.78 -2.79 0.87
CA GLY A 161 -3.34 -3.84 1.73
C GLY A 161 -4.45 -4.68 1.07
N LEU A 162 -5.27 -4.08 0.19
CA LEU A 162 -6.31 -4.83 -0.54
C LEU A 162 -5.73 -5.93 -1.41
N TYR A 163 -4.56 -5.71 -2.02
CA TYR A 163 -3.88 -6.74 -2.80
C TYR A 163 -3.49 -7.93 -1.92
N TRP A 164 -2.92 -7.70 -0.74
CA TRP A 164 -2.58 -8.76 0.20
C TRP A 164 -3.81 -9.52 0.72
N ILE A 165 -4.92 -8.82 0.99
CA ILE A 165 -6.20 -9.46 1.32
C ILE A 165 -6.66 -10.37 0.17
N ALA A 166 -6.66 -9.84 -1.06
CA ALA A 166 -7.08 -10.58 -2.25
C ALA A 166 -6.21 -11.82 -2.48
N ARG A 167 -4.89 -11.70 -2.29
CA ARG A 167 -3.95 -12.83 -2.37
C ARG A 167 -4.21 -13.88 -1.30
N ARG A 168 -4.40 -13.49 -0.02
CA ARG A 168 -4.66 -14.45 1.07
C ARG A 168 -5.96 -15.22 0.87
N ARG A 169 -6.99 -14.53 0.37
CA ARG A 169 -8.31 -15.13 0.07
C ARG A 169 -8.41 -15.83 -1.29
N GLN A 170 -7.31 -15.91 -2.05
CA GLN A 170 -7.31 -16.52 -3.38
C GLN A 170 -8.34 -15.90 -4.33
N TRP A 171 -8.56 -14.58 -4.24
CA TRP A 171 -9.42 -13.89 -5.18
C TRP A 171 -8.78 -13.89 -6.57
N SER A 172 -9.53 -14.34 -7.58
CA SER A 172 -9.13 -14.31 -8.99
C SER A 172 -8.76 -12.91 -9.49
N HIS A 173 -9.28 -11.87 -8.83
CA HIS A 173 -9.11 -10.47 -9.18
C HIS A 173 -8.01 -9.73 -8.40
N ALA A 174 -7.07 -10.45 -7.76
CA ALA A 174 -6.00 -9.80 -6.99
C ALA A 174 -5.17 -8.81 -7.82
N LEU A 175 -4.82 -9.15 -9.06
CA LEU A 175 -4.07 -8.26 -9.94
C LEU A 175 -4.90 -7.05 -10.43
N PRO A 176 -6.15 -7.22 -10.88
CA PRO A 176 -7.06 -6.09 -11.11
C PRO A 176 -7.19 -5.13 -9.92
N VAL A 177 -7.28 -5.65 -8.68
CA VAL A 177 -7.29 -4.82 -7.46
C VAL A 177 -6.02 -4.00 -7.34
N LEU A 178 -4.85 -4.63 -7.57
CA LEU A 178 -3.57 -3.93 -7.55
C LEU A 178 -3.50 -2.82 -8.60
N CYS A 179 -3.94 -3.11 -9.84
CA CYS A 179 -4.01 -2.10 -10.91
C CYS A 179 -4.92 -0.93 -10.52
N GLY A 180 -6.08 -1.19 -9.90
CA GLY A 180 -6.98 -0.15 -9.41
C GLY A 180 -6.33 0.77 -8.37
N VAL A 181 -5.60 0.18 -7.42
CA VAL A 181 -4.83 0.94 -6.42
C VAL A 181 -3.73 1.77 -7.08
N PHE A 182 -3.03 1.22 -8.09
CA PHE A 182 -2.02 1.95 -8.85
C PHE A 182 -2.59 3.15 -9.60
N VAL A 183 -3.71 2.98 -10.29
CA VAL A 183 -4.40 4.08 -10.99
C VAL A 183 -4.79 5.18 -10.00
N MET A 184 -5.39 4.80 -8.87
CA MET A 184 -5.78 5.76 -7.83
C MET A 184 -4.57 6.50 -7.25
N GLY A 185 -3.48 5.78 -6.96
CA GLY A 185 -2.24 6.36 -6.47
C GLY A 185 -1.63 7.34 -7.48
N LEU A 186 -1.57 6.97 -8.76
CA LEU A 186 -1.07 7.86 -9.82
C LEU A 186 -1.94 9.10 -10.00
N LEU A 187 -3.27 8.99 -9.90
CA LEU A 187 -4.17 10.15 -9.98
C LEU A 187 -3.92 11.15 -8.83
N PHE A 188 -3.73 10.64 -7.61
CA PHE A 188 -3.43 11.47 -6.45
C PHE A 188 -2.04 12.11 -6.58
N SER A 189 -1.03 11.38 -7.03
CA SER A 189 0.31 11.91 -7.27
C SER A 189 0.31 12.96 -8.39
N ALA A 190 -0.29 12.67 -9.54
CA ALA A 190 -0.38 13.58 -10.68
C ALA A 190 -1.09 14.89 -10.31
N THR A 191 -2.13 14.83 -9.46
CA THR A 191 -2.76 16.03 -8.91
C THR A 191 -1.75 16.91 -8.17
N GLN A 192 -0.85 16.32 -7.41
CA GLN A 192 0.18 17.06 -6.68
C GLN A 192 1.27 17.60 -7.60
N TRP A 193 1.62 16.89 -8.68
CA TRP A 193 2.59 17.36 -9.68
C TRP A 193 2.04 18.57 -10.44
N LEU A 194 0.78 18.48 -10.89
CA LEU A 194 0.07 19.56 -11.57
C LEU A 194 -0.14 20.81 -10.72
N ARG A 195 -0.04 20.68 -9.39
CA ARG A 195 -0.11 21.78 -8.42
C ARG A 195 1.28 22.24 -7.95
N GLY A 196 2.35 21.54 -8.34
CA GLY A 196 3.71 21.77 -7.88
C GLY A 196 3.91 21.50 -6.39
N ALA A 197 3.11 20.63 -5.79
CA ALA A 197 3.17 20.30 -4.36
C ALA A 197 4.19 19.20 -4.05
N HIS A 198 4.48 18.30 -5.00
CA HIS A 198 5.42 17.21 -4.82
C HIS A 198 6.16 16.90 -6.13
N PHE A 199 7.39 16.40 -6.01
CA PHE A 199 8.09 15.74 -7.11
C PHE A 199 7.61 14.28 -7.24
N PRO A 200 7.63 13.69 -8.45
CA PRO A 200 7.31 12.27 -8.65
C PRO A 200 8.04 11.32 -7.70
N SER A 201 9.34 11.49 -7.47
CA SER A 201 10.11 10.64 -6.54
C SER A 201 9.54 10.65 -5.11
N HIS A 202 8.99 11.77 -4.64
CA HIS A 202 8.39 11.89 -3.30
C HIS A 202 7.15 10.98 -3.16
N ASP A 203 6.35 10.89 -4.21
CA ASP A 203 5.16 10.05 -4.26
C ASP A 203 5.51 8.58 -4.47
N ILE A 204 6.55 8.28 -5.27
CA ILE A 204 7.07 6.91 -5.44
C ILE A 204 7.65 6.38 -4.12
N VAL A 205 8.37 7.19 -3.35
CA VAL A 205 8.83 6.81 -2.00
C VAL A 205 7.62 6.50 -1.09
N SER A 206 6.55 7.29 -1.19
CA SER A 206 5.33 7.04 -0.42
C SER A 206 4.66 5.72 -0.81
N ALA A 207 4.68 5.37 -2.10
CA ALA A 207 4.25 4.06 -2.58
C ALA A 207 5.12 2.91 -2.04
N ALA A 208 6.45 3.08 -2.02
CA ALA A 208 7.38 2.08 -1.46
C ALA A 208 7.14 1.86 0.04
N LEU A 209 6.93 2.93 0.81
CA LEU A 209 6.59 2.86 2.23
C LEU A 209 5.26 2.15 2.44
N ALA A 210 4.22 2.49 1.66
CA ALA A 210 2.92 1.85 1.74
C ALA A 210 2.99 0.34 1.44
N TRP A 211 3.70 -0.04 0.38
CA TRP A 211 3.92 -1.45 0.05
C TRP A 211 4.65 -2.19 1.17
N SER A 212 5.69 -1.56 1.75
CA SER A 212 6.49 -2.14 2.83
C SER A 212 5.66 -2.35 4.09
N VAL A 213 4.83 -1.37 4.48
CA VAL A 213 3.90 -1.49 5.62
C VAL A 213 2.89 -2.61 5.38
N ALA A 214 2.21 -2.61 4.23
CA ALA A 214 1.22 -3.62 3.91
C ALA A 214 1.83 -5.04 3.88
N SER A 215 3.04 -5.15 3.32
CA SER A 215 3.82 -6.39 3.28
C SER A 215 4.27 -6.81 4.68
N ALA A 216 4.78 -5.92 5.53
CA ALA A 216 5.19 -6.25 6.89
C ALA A 216 3.99 -6.77 7.72
N LEU A 217 2.88 -6.03 7.70
CA LEU A 217 1.67 -6.40 8.43
C LEU A 217 1.10 -7.74 8.00
N ASP A 218 1.08 -8.04 6.70
CA ASP A 218 0.56 -9.35 6.24
C ASP A 218 1.56 -10.48 6.55
N ALA A 219 2.87 -10.21 6.59
CA ALA A 219 3.87 -11.21 6.98
C ALA A 219 3.70 -11.61 8.46
N LEU A 220 3.44 -10.64 9.34
CA LEU A 220 3.19 -10.87 10.76
C LEU A 220 1.94 -11.72 11.03
N ARG A 221 1.00 -11.80 10.08
CA ARG A 221 -0.23 -12.58 10.21
C ARG A 221 -0.09 -14.04 9.77
N GLN A 222 0.86 -14.36 8.88
CA GLN A 222 1.09 -15.72 8.38
C GLN A 222 1.62 -16.73 9.43
N PRO A 223 2.56 -16.39 10.35
CA PRO A 223 3.11 -17.38 11.29
C PRO A 223 2.10 -17.86 12.36
N ALA A 224 0.95 -17.20 12.51
CA ALA A 224 -0.12 -17.66 13.41
C ALA A 224 -1.02 -18.73 12.76
N VAL A 225 -1.18 -18.69 11.44
CA VAL A 225 -2.06 -19.61 10.69
C VAL A 225 -1.37 -20.94 10.42
N ASP A 226 -0.09 -20.93 10.03
CA ASP A 226 0.67 -22.15 9.75
C ASP A 226 0.94 -22.96 11.02
N ARG A 227 1.11 -22.28 12.17
CA ARG A 227 1.33 -22.93 13.47
C ARG A 227 0.10 -23.68 13.96
N HIS A 228 -1.11 -23.10 13.79
CA HIS A 228 -2.37 -23.77 14.13
C HIS A 228 -2.63 -24.98 13.22
N ARG A 229 -2.37 -24.86 11.92
CA ARG A 229 -2.56 -25.94 10.95
C ARG A 229 -1.60 -27.11 11.19
N GLN A 230 -0.33 -26.83 11.53
CA GLN A 230 0.63 -27.85 11.93
C GLN A 230 0.28 -28.52 13.26
N THR A 231 -0.26 -27.80 14.25
CA THR A 231 -0.73 -28.41 15.50
C THR A 231 -1.98 -29.28 15.31
N GLU A 232 -2.89 -28.94 14.40
CA GLU A 232 -4.05 -29.78 14.08
C GLU A 232 -3.63 -31.05 13.32
N ASP A 233 -2.72 -30.95 12.34
CA ASP A 233 -2.17 -32.12 11.64
C ASP A 233 -1.34 -33.03 12.56
N HIS A 234 -0.63 -32.48 13.55
CA HIS A 234 0.12 -33.27 14.54
C HIS A 234 -0.76 -33.81 15.68
N ALA A 235 -1.94 -33.23 15.93
CA ALA A 235 -2.90 -33.72 16.91
C ALA A 235 -3.82 -34.82 16.37
N SER A 236 -3.75 -35.14 15.07
CA SER A 236 -4.50 -36.24 14.46
C SER A 236 -3.59 -37.37 13.91
N PRO A 237 -2.72 -38.01 14.72
CA PRO A 237 -2.09 -39.26 14.32
C PRO A 237 -3.06 -40.43 14.61
N GLY A 238 -3.90 -40.79 13.64
CA GLY A 238 -4.68 -42.03 13.74
C GLY A 238 -6.05 -42.03 13.08
N ARG A 239 -6.08 -42.17 11.75
CA ARG A 239 -7.06 -43.03 11.07
C ARG A 239 -6.34 -43.77 9.95
N VAL A 240 -5.58 -44.78 10.35
CA VAL A 240 -5.36 -45.94 9.50
C VAL A 240 -6.75 -46.56 9.33
N VAL A 241 -7.32 -46.45 8.14
CA VAL A 241 -8.48 -47.26 7.75
C VAL A 241 -7.90 -48.58 7.28
N ASP A 242 -7.61 -49.46 8.23
CA ASP A 242 -7.67 -50.90 8.01
C ASP A 242 -9.16 -51.25 7.97
N ASP A 243 -9.68 -51.62 6.79
CA ASP A 243 -10.76 -52.60 6.62
C ASP A 243 -11.12 -52.73 5.13
N LEU A 244 -10.42 -53.65 4.46
CA LEU A 244 -10.90 -54.31 3.25
C LEU A 244 -10.66 -55.81 3.39
N ALA A 245 -11.22 -56.39 4.46
CA ALA A 245 -11.45 -57.82 4.55
C ALA A 245 -12.70 -58.17 3.72
N ILE A 246 -12.48 -58.68 2.51
CA ILE A 246 -13.52 -59.32 1.69
C ILE A 246 -13.77 -60.72 2.27
N PRO A 247 -15.00 -61.10 2.68
CA PRO A 247 -15.28 -62.46 3.10
C PRO A 247 -15.41 -63.38 1.87
N VAL A 248 -14.63 -64.46 1.90
CA VAL A 248 -14.73 -65.61 1.00
C VAL A 248 -16.06 -66.31 1.25
N VAL A 249 -16.95 -66.33 0.26
CA VAL A 249 -18.15 -67.18 0.25
C VAL A 249 -17.74 -68.59 -0.13
N GLN A 250 -17.72 -69.51 0.84
CA GLN A 250 -17.68 -70.95 0.61
C GLN A 250 -19.00 -71.40 -0.03
N GLN A 251 -18.97 -71.83 -1.29
CA GLN A 251 -20.05 -72.64 -1.87
C GLN A 251 -19.83 -74.11 -1.51
N HIS A 252 -20.71 -74.62 -0.65
CA HIS A 252 -20.81 -76.03 -0.33
C HIS A 252 -21.38 -76.81 -1.53
N HIS A 253 -20.63 -77.82 -1.99
CA HIS A 253 -21.17 -78.93 -2.79
C HIS A 253 -22.16 -79.74 -1.95
N GLY A 254 -23.38 -79.93 -2.48
CA GLY A 254 -24.34 -80.92 -2.03
C GLY A 254 -24.82 -81.71 -3.25
N SER A 255 -24.39 -82.97 -3.33
CA SER A 255 -24.68 -83.93 -4.39
C SER A 255 -25.99 -84.70 -4.15
N HIS A 256 -26.51 -85.29 -5.23
CA HIS A 256 -27.41 -86.47 -5.30
C HIS A 256 -28.90 -86.32 -4.91
N GLN A 257 -29.83 -86.53 -5.85
CA GLN A 257 -30.38 -87.84 -6.28
C GLN A 257 -31.75 -87.72 -6.99
N ARG A 258 -31.90 -88.53 -8.04
CA ARG A 258 -33.09 -88.94 -8.82
C ARG A 258 -33.63 -88.00 -9.90
#